data_AF-A0A4Y3VA50-F1
#
_entry.id   AF-A0A4Y3VA50-F1
#
_cell.length_a   1.000
_cell.length_b   1.000
_cell.length_c   1.000
_cell.angle_alpha   90.00
_cell.angle_beta   90.00
_cell.angle_gamma   90.00
#
_symmetry.space_group_name_H-M   'P 1'
#
loop_
_entity.id
_entity.type
_entity.pdbx_description
1 polymer ?
#
loop_
_entity_poly.entity_id
_entity_poly.type
_entity_poly.pdbx_seq_one_letter_code
_entity_poly.pdbx_strand_id
1 'polypeptide(L)'
;MRIRITAAAATALLAAALVGCSSDTDDASGNAATPKTEVPAYSVIKNTDRAVELLVENATANSATAAIQDWIGSNAGDRKALSVQVVRTKDAGTIVCRAEYYADEATANVQTGGRITADEWPHTEIDCPDPGGS
;
A
#
# COMPACT_ATOMS: atom_id res chain seq x y z
N MET A 1 34.95 48.88 14.48
CA MET A 1 34.23 50.00 13.83
C MET A 1 32.83 49.49 13.52
N ARG A 2 31.86 49.60 14.46
CA ARG A 2 30.69 50.53 14.42
C ARG A 2 30.25 50.83 12.97
N ILE A 3 29.00 50.63 12.54
CA ILE A 3 27.81 51.46 12.82
C ILE A 3 26.59 50.78 12.12
N ARG A 4 25.57 50.33 12.87
CA ARG A 4 24.17 50.85 13.02
C ARG A 4 23.13 50.53 11.91
N ILE A 5 22.15 49.70 12.30
CA ILE A 5 20.67 49.87 12.33
C ILE A 5 20.01 50.72 11.23
N THR A 6 18.97 50.18 10.58
CA THR A 6 17.72 50.92 10.29
C THR A 6 16.53 49.97 10.08
N ALA A 7 15.45 50.23 10.82
CA ALA A 7 14.15 49.57 10.75
C ALA A 7 13.21 50.34 9.81
N ALA A 8 12.25 49.65 9.18
CA ALA A 8 10.95 50.17 8.71
C ALA A 8 10.16 48.96 8.16
N ALA A 9 9.02 48.52 8.70
CA ALA A 9 7.71 49.16 8.90
C ALA A 9 6.68 48.56 7.92
N ALA A 10 5.69 47.87 8.50
CA ALA A 10 4.26 47.82 8.15
C ALA A 10 3.83 47.84 6.67
N THR A 11 3.04 46.83 6.26
CA THR A 11 1.59 47.02 6.02
C THR A 11 0.87 45.66 5.93
N ALA A 12 0.03 45.36 6.92
CA ALA A 12 -1.07 44.41 6.79
C ALA A 12 -2.29 45.18 6.29
N LEU A 13 -3.06 44.63 5.34
CA LEU A 13 -4.51 44.80 5.17
C LEU A 13 -4.95 44.17 3.83
N LEU A 14 -5.32 42.89 3.84
CA LEU A 14 -6.26 42.34 2.87
C LEU A 14 -7.36 41.61 3.65
N ALA A 15 -8.42 42.35 3.98
CA ALA A 15 -9.68 41.79 4.43
C ALA A 15 -10.64 41.80 3.23
N ALA A 16 -10.67 40.69 2.49
CA ALA A 16 -11.74 40.42 1.53
C ALA A 16 -12.88 39.72 2.27
N ALA A 17 -13.94 40.47 2.55
CA ALA A 17 -15.20 39.92 2.98
C ALA A 17 -15.87 39.23 1.78
N LEU A 18 -16.10 37.91 1.86
CA LEU A 18 -17.06 37.21 1.03
C LEU A 18 -18.26 36.83 1.90
N VAL A 19 -19.38 37.42 1.52
CA VAL A 19 -20.72 37.25 2.08
C VAL A 19 -21.16 35.80 1.91
N GLY A 20 -21.84 35.29 2.93
CA GLY A 20 -22.19 33.89 3.06
C GLY A 20 -23.18 33.34 2.05
N CYS A 21 -23.18 32.02 1.97
CA CYS A 21 -24.34 31.21 1.68
C CYS A 21 -24.33 30.07 2.71
N SER A 22 -25.22 30.16 3.71
CA SER A 22 -25.66 28.99 4.44
C SER A 22 -26.29 28.03 3.45
N SER A 23 -25.67 26.87 3.31
CA SER A 23 -26.32 25.65 2.89
C SER A 23 -25.57 24.56 3.61
N ASP A 24 -26.20 24.03 4.66
CA ASP A 24 -25.91 22.72 5.21
C ASP A 24 -25.65 21.75 4.06
N THR A 25 -24.39 21.38 3.90
CA THR A 25 -24.03 20.16 3.22
C THR A 25 -23.07 19.50 4.18
N ASP A 26 -23.64 18.59 4.96
CA ASP A 26 -22.95 17.42 5.46
C ASP A 26 -22.19 16.78 4.30
N ASP A 27 -21.01 17.31 3.98
CA ASP A 27 -19.94 16.48 3.46
C ASP A 27 -19.48 15.65 4.65
N ALA A 28 -20.28 14.63 4.93
CA ALA A 28 -19.80 13.34 5.31
C ALA A 28 -18.64 13.02 4.36
N SER A 29 -17.44 13.46 4.75
CA SER A 29 -16.20 12.75 4.50
C SER A 29 -16.35 11.41 5.21
N GLY A 30 -17.22 10.59 4.62
CA GLY A 30 -17.18 9.16 4.72
C GLY A 30 -15.83 8.81 4.17
N ASN A 31 -14.85 8.85 5.06
CA ASN A 31 -13.79 7.87 5.08
C ASN A 31 -14.54 6.53 5.03
N ALA A 32 -14.87 6.11 3.81
CA ALA A 32 -15.47 4.83 3.53
C ALA A 32 -14.37 3.88 3.94
N ALA A 33 -14.39 3.50 5.22
CA ALA A 33 -13.54 2.50 5.78
C ALA A 33 -13.82 1.28 4.90
N THR A 34 -12.93 1.05 3.94
CA THR A 34 -12.94 -0.16 3.14
C THR A 34 -13.16 -1.29 4.13
N PRO A 35 -14.21 -2.12 3.97
CA PRO A 35 -14.52 -3.15 4.94
C PRO A 35 -13.23 -3.90 5.24
N LYS A 36 -12.76 -3.84 6.49
CA LYS A 36 -11.49 -4.44 6.86
C LYS A 36 -11.69 -5.94 6.67
N THR A 37 -11.21 -6.44 5.53
CA THR A 37 -11.36 -7.85 5.18
C THR A 37 -10.65 -8.63 6.27
N GLU A 38 -11.38 -9.57 6.89
CA GLU A 38 -10.81 -10.42 7.92
C GLU A 38 -9.62 -11.18 7.33
N VAL A 39 -8.48 -11.10 8.01
CA VAL A 39 -7.27 -11.82 7.60
C VAL A 39 -7.51 -13.31 7.87
N PRO A 40 -7.44 -14.19 6.85
CA PRO A 40 -7.65 -15.61 7.06
C PRO A 40 -6.48 -16.23 7.83
N ALA A 41 -6.70 -17.39 8.44
CA ALA A 41 -5.58 -18.20 8.91
C ALA A 41 -4.74 -18.66 7.71
N TYR A 42 -3.42 -18.55 7.84
CA TYR A 42 -2.48 -19.00 6.82
C TYR A 42 -1.26 -19.68 7.44
N SER A 43 -0.59 -20.53 6.67
CA SER A 43 0.70 -21.09 7.04
C SER A 43 1.74 -20.80 5.97
N VAL A 44 3.00 -20.62 6.38
CA VAL A 44 4.10 -20.39 5.46
C VAL A 44 4.68 -21.73 5.04
N ILE A 45 4.55 -22.09 3.76
CA ILE A 45 5.05 -23.36 3.22
C ILE A 45 6.36 -23.21 2.46
N LYS A 46 6.72 -21.97 2.08
CA LYS A 46 8.04 -21.60 1.57
C LYS A 46 8.40 -20.20 2.04
N ASN A 47 9.64 -20.00 2.49
CA ASN A 47 10.17 -18.70 2.87
C ASN A 47 11.64 -18.62 2.47
N THR A 48 11.95 -17.71 1.56
CA THR A 48 13.30 -17.41 1.09
C THR A 48 13.50 -15.90 1.13
N ASP A 49 14.72 -15.43 0.85
CA ASP A 49 15.01 -13.99 0.81
C ASP A 49 14.20 -13.24 -0.26
N ARG A 50 13.76 -13.94 -1.32
CA ARG A 50 13.10 -13.33 -2.50
C ARG A 50 11.67 -13.80 -2.75
N ALA A 51 11.25 -14.90 -2.14
CA ALA A 51 9.95 -15.50 -2.40
C ALA A 51 9.38 -16.17 -1.16
N VAL A 52 8.08 -15.94 -0.95
CA VAL A 52 7.28 -16.55 0.11
C VAL A 52 6.02 -17.17 -0.50
N GLU A 53 5.65 -18.34 0.00
CA GLU A 53 4.42 -19.03 -0.36
C GLU A 53 3.59 -19.30 0.89
N LEU A 54 2.36 -18.79 0.85
CA LEU A 54 1.36 -18.93 1.89
C LEU A 54 0.34 -19.98 1.47
N LEU A 55 0.01 -20.87 2.38
CA LEU A 55 -1.10 -21.80 2.25
C LEU A 55 -2.31 -21.21 2.99
N VAL A 56 -3.36 -20.91 2.23
CA VAL A 56 -4.66 -20.46 2.73
C VAL A 56 -5.72 -21.39 2.17
N GLU A 57 -6.30 -22.22 3.03
CA GLU A 57 -7.37 -23.13 2.62
C GLU A 57 -8.58 -22.35 2.09
N ASN A 58 -9.16 -22.81 0.98
CA ASN A 58 -10.31 -22.18 0.32
C ASN A 58 -10.10 -20.69 -0.03
N ALA A 59 -8.86 -20.28 -0.30
CA ALA A 59 -8.55 -18.90 -0.64
C ALA A 59 -9.39 -18.37 -1.82
N THR A 60 -9.94 -17.18 -1.61
CA THR A 60 -10.53 -16.31 -2.63
C THR A 60 -9.54 -15.18 -2.92
N ALA A 61 -9.79 -14.37 -3.96
CA ALA A 61 -8.98 -13.17 -4.20
C ALA A 61 -8.88 -12.25 -2.97
N ASN A 62 -9.98 -12.03 -2.26
CA ASN A 62 -10.02 -11.15 -1.10
C ASN A 62 -9.22 -11.72 0.08
N SER A 63 -9.42 -13.00 0.40
CA SER A 63 -8.70 -13.62 1.53
C SER A 63 -7.21 -13.81 1.22
N ALA A 64 -6.85 -14.13 -0.03
CA ALA A 64 -5.46 -14.20 -0.47
C ALA A 64 -4.78 -12.81 -0.42
N THR A 65 -5.46 -11.76 -0.89
CA THR A 65 -4.95 -10.38 -0.81
C THR A 65 -4.73 -9.96 0.64
N ALA A 66 -5.70 -10.25 1.52
CA ALA A 66 -5.58 -9.94 2.94
C ALA A 66 -4.40 -10.70 3.60
N ALA A 67 -4.22 -11.98 3.30
CA ALA A 67 -3.09 -12.77 3.80
C ALA A 67 -1.73 -12.23 3.30
N ILE A 68 -1.64 -11.85 2.03
CA ILE A 68 -0.43 -11.23 1.44
C ILE A 68 -0.09 -9.93 2.17
N GLN A 69 -1.07 -9.02 2.31
CA GLN A 69 -0.86 -7.72 2.93
C GLN A 69 -0.47 -7.85 4.40
N ASP A 70 -1.15 -8.73 5.14
CA ASP A 70 -0.84 -9.02 6.54
C ASP A 70 0.58 -9.58 6.71
N TRP A 71 0.96 -10.56 5.87
CA TRP A 71 2.27 -11.17 5.93
C TRP A 71 3.36 -10.14 5.59
N ILE A 72 3.18 -9.33 4.53
CA ILE A 72 4.14 -8.28 4.13
C ILE A 72 4.29 -7.25 5.25
N GLY A 73 3.18 -6.73 5.78
CA GLY A 73 3.19 -5.73 6.85
C GLY A 73 3.92 -6.22 8.12
N SER A 74 3.90 -7.54 8.36
CA SER A 74 4.54 -8.14 9.52
C SER A 74 5.98 -8.63 9.29
N ASN A 75 6.36 -8.93 8.04
CA ASN A 75 7.59 -9.69 7.73
C ASN A 75 8.47 -9.07 6.63
N ALA A 76 8.08 -7.98 5.98
CA ALA A 76 8.93 -7.36 4.95
C ALA A 76 10.27 -6.89 5.54
N GLY A 77 10.26 -6.28 6.73
CA GLY A 77 11.47 -5.84 7.43
C GLY A 77 12.37 -4.98 6.54
N ASP A 78 13.65 -5.33 6.46
CA ASP A 78 14.66 -4.62 5.65
C ASP A 78 14.72 -5.08 4.18
N ARG A 79 13.83 -5.98 3.75
CA ARG A 79 13.84 -6.49 2.37
C ARG A 79 13.53 -5.38 1.40
N LYS A 80 14.30 -5.29 0.31
CA LYS A 80 14.11 -4.29 -0.75
C LYS A 80 13.09 -4.70 -1.80
N ALA A 81 13.02 -5.99 -2.09
CA ALA A 81 12.02 -6.57 -2.98
C ALA A 81 11.68 -7.99 -2.55
N LEU A 82 10.43 -8.41 -2.74
CA LEU A 82 9.96 -9.74 -2.38
C LEU A 82 8.74 -10.12 -3.23
N SER A 83 8.64 -11.39 -3.63
CA SER A 83 7.37 -11.94 -4.12
C SER A 83 6.67 -12.77 -3.04
N VAL A 84 5.37 -12.55 -2.85
CA VAL A 84 4.53 -13.35 -1.95
C VAL A 84 3.40 -13.95 -2.79
N GLN A 85 3.13 -15.24 -2.64
CA GLN A 85 2.04 -15.90 -3.35
C GLN A 85 1.20 -16.76 -2.42
N VAL A 86 -0.07 -16.96 -2.78
CA VAL A 86 -1.03 -17.76 -2.02
C VAL A 86 -1.48 -18.96 -2.84
N VAL A 87 -1.50 -20.13 -2.22
CA VAL A 87 -2.03 -21.38 -2.77
C VAL A 87 -3.06 -21.99 -1.83
N ARG A 88 -3.95 -22.85 -2.36
CA ARG A 88 -4.98 -23.55 -1.56
C ARG A 88 -4.53 -24.87 -0.96
N THR A 89 -3.51 -25.50 -1.56
CA THR A 89 -2.93 -26.76 -1.11
C THR A 89 -1.42 -26.73 -1.29
N LYS A 90 -0.68 -27.56 -0.55
CA LYS A 90 0.79 -27.59 -0.59
C LYS A 90 1.35 -28.03 -1.95
N ASP A 91 0.61 -28.85 -2.67
CA ASP A 91 0.99 -29.38 -3.98
C ASP A 91 0.23 -28.68 -5.13
N ALA A 92 -0.34 -27.51 -4.86
CA ALA A 92 -1.11 -26.78 -5.86
C ALA A 92 -0.22 -26.36 -7.04
N GLY A 93 -0.64 -26.71 -8.25
CA GLY A 93 -0.07 -26.14 -9.48
C GLY A 93 -0.55 -24.72 -9.79
N THR A 94 -1.54 -24.22 -9.06
CA THR A 94 -2.23 -22.96 -9.33
C THR A 94 -2.10 -21.99 -8.16
N ILE A 95 -1.72 -20.75 -8.48
CA ILE A 95 -1.61 -19.63 -7.54
C ILE A 95 -2.93 -18.87 -7.54
N VAL A 96 -3.46 -18.57 -6.35
CA VAL A 96 -4.68 -17.76 -6.19
C VAL A 96 -4.38 -16.30 -6.48
N CYS A 97 -3.45 -15.73 -5.71
CA CYS A 97 -2.90 -14.39 -5.92
C CYS A 97 -1.39 -14.41 -5.69
N ARG A 98 -0.71 -13.50 -6.38
CA ARG A 98 0.68 -13.17 -6.18
C ARG A 98 0.87 -11.68 -6.01
N ALA A 99 1.93 -11.33 -5.30
CA ALA A 99 2.33 -9.96 -5.10
C ALA A 99 3.81 -9.77 -5.40
N GLU A 100 4.14 -8.57 -5.85
CA GLU A 100 5.50 -8.04 -5.95
C GLU A 100 5.61 -6.82 -5.04
N TYR A 101 6.35 -6.96 -3.95
CA TYR A 101 6.65 -5.89 -3.00
C TYR A 101 7.96 -5.20 -3.38
N TYR A 102 7.98 -3.88 -3.26
CA TYR A 102 9.15 -3.04 -3.48
C TYR A 102 9.23 -1.95 -2.40
N ALA A 103 10.38 -1.86 -1.73
CA ALA A 103 10.58 -0.92 -0.62
C ALA A 103 10.71 0.53 -1.07
N ASP A 104 11.26 0.76 -2.27
CA ASP A 104 11.55 2.08 -2.80
C ASP A 104 11.56 2.06 -4.35
N GLU A 105 11.38 3.25 -4.94
CA GLU A 105 11.32 3.45 -6.39
C GLU A 105 12.59 2.98 -7.10
N ALA A 106 13.77 3.23 -6.51
CA ALA A 106 15.04 2.81 -7.08
C ALA A 106 15.12 1.29 -7.22
N THR A 107 14.67 0.55 -6.20
CA THR A 107 14.58 -0.91 -6.26
C THR A 107 13.58 -1.36 -7.31
N ALA A 108 12.38 -0.78 -7.34
CA ALA A 108 11.37 -1.13 -8.35
C ALA A 108 11.87 -0.89 -9.77
N ASN A 109 12.56 0.22 -10.02
CA ASN A 109 13.14 0.53 -11.32
C ASN A 109 14.21 -0.49 -11.72
N VAL A 110 15.12 -0.86 -10.81
CA VAL A 110 16.15 -1.88 -11.06
C VAL A 110 15.53 -3.25 -11.35
N GLN A 111 14.49 -3.64 -10.62
CA GLN A 111 13.88 -4.97 -10.76
C GLN A 111 12.94 -5.08 -11.96
N THR A 112 12.26 -3.98 -12.33
CA THR A 112 11.17 -4.02 -13.32
C THR A 112 11.47 -3.27 -14.61
N GLY A 113 12.61 -2.58 -14.70
CA GLY A 113 12.96 -1.73 -15.83
C GLY A 113 12.04 -0.51 -15.97
N GLY A 114 11.50 -0.02 -14.85
CA GLY A 114 10.59 1.13 -14.82
C GLY A 114 9.14 0.81 -15.13
N ARG A 115 8.76 -0.47 -15.24
CA ARG A 115 7.36 -0.88 -15.46
C ARG A 115 6.46 -0.48 -14.28
N ILE A 116 6.98 -0.53 -13.05
CA ILE A 116 6.23 -0.19 -11.85
C ILE A 116 6.59 1.22 -11.40
N THR A 117 5.56 2.06 -11.31
CA THR A 117 5.61 3.43 -10.80
C THR A 117 4.50 3.59 -9.76
N ALA A 118 4.78 4.26 -8.65
CA ALA A 118 3.81 4.49 -7.59
C ALA A 118 4.04 5.86 -6.94
N ASP A 119 2.96 6.47 -6.46
CA ASP A 119 3.02 7.76 -5.75
C ASP A 119 3.54 7.58 -4.31
N GLU A 120 3.38 6.38 -3.74
CA GLU A 120 3.77 6.04 -2.38
C GLU A 120 4.65 4.78 -2.34
N TRP A 121 5.63 4.78 -1.44
CA TRP A 121 6.52 3.65 -1.17
C TRP A 121 6.53 3.35 0.34
N PRO A 122 6.59 2.07 0.75
CA PRO A 122 6.72 0.88 -0.09
C PRO A 122 5.46 0.57 -0.90
N HIS A 123 5.63 -0.03 -2.07
CA HIS A 123 4.55 -0.37 -2.99
C HIS A 123 4.42 -1.88 -3.15
N THR A 124 3.19 -2.37 -3.29
CA THR A 124 2.90 -3.78 -3.55
C THR A 124 1.91 -3.91 -4.70
N GLU A 125 2.36 -4.49 -5.80
CA GLU A 125 1.49 -4.91 -6.90
C GLU A 125 0.89 -6.27 -6.58
N ILE A 126 -0.42 -6.43 -6.73
CA ILE A 126 -1.12 -7.70 -6.46
C ILE A 126 -1.91 -8.10 -7.71
N ASP A 127 -1.70 -9.34 -8.16
CA ASP A 127 -2.42 -9.97 -9.27
C ASP A 127 -3.02 -11.30 -8.80
N CYS A 128 -4.27 -11.57 -9.20
CA CYS A 128 -5.04 -12.74 -8.78
C CYS A 128 -5.47 -13.58 -9.98
N PRO A 129 -4.58 -14.42 -10.54
CA PRO A 129 -4.85 -15.18 -11.76
C PRO A 129 -5.90 -16.29 -11.57
N ASP A 130 -6.15 -16.76 -10.34
CA ASP A 130 -7.19 -17.74 -10.04
C ASP A 130 -8.04 -17.33 -8.82
N PRO A 131 -8.93 -16.33 -8.98
CA PRO A 131 -9.64 -15.70 -7.87
C PRO A 131 -10.73 -16.59 -7.23
N GLY A 132 -11.20 -17.62 -7.95
CA GLY A 132 -12.35 -18.45 -7.56
C GLY A 132 -12.05 -19.93 -7.36
N GLY A 133 -10.95 -20.45 -7.91
CA GLY A 133 -10.70 -21.89 -7.95
C GLY A 133 -11.56 -22.54 -9.01
N SER A 134 -10.92 -23.01 -10.08
CA SER A 134 -11.53 -23.89 -11.09
C SER A 134 -11.63 -25.34 -10.62
#